data_AF-A0A803PAF6-F1
#
_entry.id   AF-A0A803PAF6-F1
#
_cell.length_a   1.000
_cell.length_b   1.000
_cell.length_c   1.000
_cell.angle_alpha   90.00
_cell.angle_beta   90.00
_cell.angle_gamma   90.00
#
_symmetry.space_group_name_H-M   'P 1'
#
loop_
_entity.id
_entity.type
_entity.pdbx_description
1 polymer ?
#
loop_
_entity_poly.entity_id
_entity_poly.type
_entity_poly.pdbx_seq_one_letter_code
_entity_poly.pdbx_strand_id
1 'polypeptide(L)'
;MVVEEVENVAKMVEKVALVAEKMSSEVVDELPKNGALKKTIMLVQRLSHKAAQEAHLAKQFIHKEFGSNDRDSELESFFYPYEVDNVRPVASLFESLMLYL
;
A
#
# COMPACT_ATOMS: atom_id res chain seq x y z
N MET A 1 7.52 -8.39 -19.13
CA MET A 1 8.01 -7.33 -18.24
C MET A 1 7.30 -7.47 -16.90
N VAL A 2 7.64 -8.51 -16.16
CA VAL A 2 7.11 -8.78 -14.81
C VAL A 2 7.51 -7.65 -13.87
N VAL A 3 8.69 -7.05 -14.11
CA VAL A 3 9.16 -5.83 -13.45
C VAL A 3 8.12 -4.72 -13.54
N GLU A 4 7.59 -4.45 -14.74
CA GLU A 4 6.65 -3.36 -14.98
C GLU A 4 5.33 -3.56 -14.22
N GLU A 5 4.84 -4.80 -14.21
CA GLU A 5 3.60 -5.14 -13.54
C GLU A 5 3.73 -4.97 -12.02
N VAL A 6 4.82 -5.47 -11.43
CA VAL A 6 5.04 -5.35 -9.98
C VAL A 6 5.32 -3.89 -9.57
N GLU A 7 6.06 -3.12 -10.38
CA GLU A 7 6.24 -1.68 -10.17
C GLU A 7 4.90 -0.91 -10.25
N ASN A 8 4.04 -1.27 -11.19
CA ASN A 8 2.72 -0.67 -11.34
C ASN A 8 1.83 -0.95 -10.13
N VAL A 9 1.85 -2.17 -9.59
CA VAL A 9 1.14 -2.52 -8.35
C VAL A 9 1.66 -1.69 -7.18
N ALA A 10 2.99 -1.62 -7.00
CA ALA A 10 3.59 -0.81 -5.93
C ALA A 10 3.20 0.67 -6.04
N LYS A 11 3.19 1.22 -7.26
CA LYS A 11 2.74 2.60 -7.53
C LYS A 11 1.25 2.81 -7.25
N MET A 12 0.39 1.83 -7.52
CA MET A 12 -1.04 1.93 -7.17
C MET A 12 -1.23 1.94 -5.66
N VAL A 13 -0.57 1.04 -4.92
CA VAL A 13 -0.63 0.99 -3.46
C VAL A 13 -0.15 2.30 -2.84
N GLU A 14 0.98 2.84 -3.32
CA GLU A 14 1.51 4.14 -2.89
C GLU A 14 0.46 5.25 -3.05
N LYS A 15 -0.19 5.33 -4.22
CA LYS A 15 -1.19 6.36 -4.49
C LYS A 15 -2.43 6.26 -3.59
N VAL A 16 -3.01 5.06 -3.44
CA VAL A 16 -4.23 4.93 -2.64
C VAL A 16 -3.93 5.17 -1.17
N ALA A 17 -2.78 4.72 -0.68
CA ALA A 17 -2.33 5.00 0.67
C ALA A 17 -2.16 6.52 0.91
N LEU A 18 -1.57 7.26 -0.02
CA LEU A 18 -1.49 8.72 0.09
C LEU A 18 -2.86 9.42 0.11
N VAL A 19 -3.82 8.92 -0.68
CA VAL A 19 -5.21 9.44 -0.66
C VAL A 19 -5.87 9.20 0.70
N ALA A 20 -5.76 7.98 1.24
CA ALA A 20 -6.32 7.63 2.54
C ALA A 20 -5.67 8.43 3.69
N GLU A 21 -4.35 8.64 3.64
CA GLU A 21 -3.64 9.51 4.59
C GLU A 21 -4.17 10.94 4.53
N LYS A 22 -4.30 11.50 3.32
CA LYS A 22 -4.79 12.86 3.13
C LYS A 22 -6.22 13.03 3.64
N MET A 23 -7.13 12.16 3.22
CA MET A 23 -8.54 12.23 3.63
C MET A 23 -8.69 12.10 5.15
N SER A 24 -7.96 11.16 5.77
CA SER A 24 -7.99 11.01 7.22
C SER A 24 -7.41 12.22 7.95
N SER A 25 -6.37 12.86 7.43
CA SER A 25 -5.79 14.08 8.02
C SER A 25 -6.69 15.30 7.89
N GLU A 26 -7.51 15.41 6.83
CA GLU A 26 -8.40 16.56 6.63
C GLU A 26 -9.55 16.58 7.66
N VAL A 27 -10.07 15.41 8.02
CA VAL A 27 -11.24 15.30 8.90
C VAL A 27 -10.88 15.12 10.38
N VAL A 28 -9.64 14.74 10.72
CA VAL A 28 -9.26 14.40 12.10
C VAL A 28 -9.39 15.57 13.07
N ASP A 29 -9.18 16.80 12.61
CA ASP A 29 -9.20 18.01 13.44
C ASP A 29 -10.61 18.48 13.77
N GLU A 30 -11.60 18.10 12.96
CA GLU A 30 -13.02 18.38 13.20
C GLU A 30 -13.63 17.49 14.29
N LEU A 31 -12.94 16.40 14.65
CA LEU A 31 -13.45 15.42 15.60
C LEU A 31 -13.13 15.72 17.07
N PRO A 32 -14.03 15.35 17.99
CA PRO A 32 -13.81 15.49 19.44
C PRO A 32 -12.49 14.86 19.90
N LYS A 33 -11.70 15.60 20.68
CA LYS A 33 -10.31 15.25 21.06
C LYS A 33 -10.11 13.83 21.61
N ASN A 34 -11.10 13.26 22.31
CA ASN A 34 -11.02 11.93 22.92
C ASN A 34 -12.02 10.91 22.33
N GLY A 35 -12.66 11.24 21.20
CA GLY A 35 -13.63 10.36 20.55
C GLY A 35 -12.99 9.10 19.96
N ALA A 36 -13.69 7.97 20.03
CA ALA A 36 -13.26 6.72 19.40
C ALA A 36 -13.04 6.88 17.88
N LEU A 37 -13.86 7.72 17.23
CA LEU A 37 -13.73 8.02 15.80
C LEU A 37 -12.40 8.75 15.50
N LYS A 38 -12.01 9.76 16.28
CA LYS A 38 -10.74 10.47 16.09
C LYS A 38 -9.54 9.53 16.21
N LYS A 39 -9.55 8.62 17.20
CA LYS A 39 -8.50 7.61 17.38
C LYS A 39 -8.39 6.66 16.18
N THR A 40 -9.54 6.25 15.63
CA THR A 40 -9.60 5.38 14.45
C THR A 40 -9.06 6.09 13.22
N ILE A 41 -9.45 7.35 12.99
CA ILE A 41 -8.95 8.15 11.86
C ILE A 41 -7.44 8.39 11.98
N MET A 42 -6.93 8.69 13.19
CA MET A 42 -5.47 8.78 13.42
C MET A 42 -4.73 7.47 13.14
N LEU A 43 -5.35 6.31 13.41
CA LEU A 43 -4.79 5.02 13.07
C LEU A 43 -4.73 4.83 11.55
N VAL A 44 -5.83 5.14 10.85
CA VAL A 44 -5.89 5.10 9.37
C VAL A 44 -4.83 6.00 8.77
N GLN A 45 -4.67 7.23 9.26
CA GLN A 45 -3.63 8.16 8.80
C GLN A 45 -2.22 7.54 8.91
N ARG A 46 -1.89 6.99 10.09
CA ARG A 46 -0.57 6.39 10.33
C ARG A 46 -0.31 5.15 9.49
N LEU A 47 -1.30 4.27 9.38
CA LEU A 47 -1.17 3.04 8.59
C LEU A 47 -1.04 3.37 7.11
N SER A 48 -1.81 4.34 6.62
CA SER A 48 -1.75 4.81 5.24
C SER A 48 -0.40 5.45 4.92
N HIS A 49 0.12 6.30 5.82
CA HIS A 49 1.46 6.87 5.68
C HIS A 49 2.55 5.79 5.56
N LYS A 50 2.52 4.78 6.44
CA LYS A 50 3.48 3.68 6.42
C LYS A 50 3.36 2.84 5.15
N ALA A 51 2.14 2.55 4.71
CA ALA A 51 1.89 1.81 3.47
C ALA A 51 2.40 2.57 2.24
N ALA A 52 2.22 3.89 2.18
CA ALA A 52 2.76 4.72 1.11
C ALA A 52 4.30 4.67 1.07
N GLN A 53 4.95 4.79 2.24
CA GLN A 53 6.40 4.69 2.35
C GLN A 53 6.93 3.32 1.93
N GLU A 54 6.32 2.23 2.41
CA GLU A 54 6.73 0.86 2.06
C GLU A 54 6.55 0.57 0.57
N ALA A 55 5.43 0.99 -0.02
CA ALA A 55 5.19 0.85 -1.44
C ALA A 55 6.17 1.67 -2.30
N HIS A 56 6.53 2.88 -1.84
CA HIS A 56 7.55 3.70 -2.49
C HIS A 56 8.93 3.03 -2.46
N LEU A 57 9.34 2.49 -1.31
CA LEU A 57 10.61 1.77 -1.16
C LEU A 57 10.64 0.48 -1.99
N ALA A 58 9.54 -0.29 -2.00
CA ALA A 58 9.42 -1.49 -2.82
C ALA A 58 9.57 -1.17 -4.31
N LYS A 59 8.90 -0.12 -4.79
CA LYS A 59 9.06 0.37 -6.18
C LYS A 59 10.51 0.75 -6.48
N GLN A 60 11.17 1.50 -5.60
CA GLN A 60 12.59 1.88 -5.80
C GLN A 60 13.51 0.66 -5.83
N PHE A 61 13.27 -0.31 -4.96
CA PHE A 61 14.03 -1.56 -4.91
C PHE A 61 13.84 -2.35 -6.21
N ILE A 62 12.59 -2.53 -6.66
CA ILE A 62 12.29 -3.24 -7.92
C ILE A 62 12.98 -2.55 -9.10
N HIS A 63 12.84 -1.24 -9.20
CA HIS A 63 13.45 -0.44 -10.26
C HIS A 63 14.97 -0.58 -10.29
N LYS A 64 15.61 -0.56 -9.12
CA LYS A 64 17.07 -0.63 -8.99
C LYS A 64 17.63 -2.02 -9.26
N GLU A 65 17.00 -3.06 -8.72
CA GLU A 65 17.54 -4.43 -8.76
C GLU A 65 17.04 -5.21 -9.98
N PHE A 66 15.90 -4.85 -10.55
CA PHE A 66 15.26 -5.61 -11.63
C PHE A 66 14.86 -4.77 -12.85
N GLY A 67 15.08 -3.44 -12.85
CA GLY A 67 14.79 -2.55 -13.99
C GLY A 67 15.56 -2.83 -15.29
N SER A 68 16.48 -3.79 -15.29
CA SER A 68 17.13 -4.31 -16.50
C SER A 68 16.27 -5.40 -17.15
N ASN A 69 16.02 -5.30 -18.46
CA ASN A 69 15.13 -6.20 -19.24
C ASN A 69 15.45 -7.71 -19.14
N ASP A 70 16.60 -8.11 -18.58
CA ASP A 70 17.06 -9.50 -18.53
C ASP A 70 16.73 -10.23 -17.21
N ARG A 71 16.07 -9.57 -16.24
CA ARG A 71 15.81 -10.11 -14.88
C ARG A 71 14.37 -10.50 -14.58
N ASP A 72 13.51 -10.57 -15.61
CA ASP A 72 12.10 -10.95 -15.48
C ASP A 72 11.93 -12.34 -14.81
N SER A 73 12.79 -13.32 -15.15
CA SER A 73 12.72 -14.69 -14.59
C SER A 73 13.12 -14.79 -13.12
N GLU A 74 14.02 -13.92 -12.65
CA GLU A 74 14.42 -13.86 -11.24
C GLU A 74 13.30 -13.29 -10.36
N LEU A 75 12.57 -12.29 -10.87
CA LEU A 75 11.38 -11.75 -10.21
C LEU A 75 10.27 -12.79 -10.09
N GLU A 76 10.03 -13.59 -11.13
CA GLU A 76 9.02 -14.66 -11.06
C GLU A 76 9.35 -15.64 -9.93
N SER A 77 10.59 -16.11 -9.85
CA SER A 77 11.03 -16.99 -8.76
C SER A 77 11.00 -16.32 -7.38
N PHE A 78 11.12 -15.00 -7.29
CA PHE A 78 11.15 -14.27 -6.02
C PHE A 78 9.74 -13.97 -5.48
N PHE A 79 8.80 -13.58 -6.36
CA PHE A 79 7.46 -13.14 -5.97
C PHE A 79 6.38 -14.22 -6.12
N TYR A 80 6.56 -15.20 -7.01
CA TYR A 80 5.61 -16.31 -7.20
C TYR A 80 5.88 -17.63 -6.44
N PRO A 81 6.81 -17.76 -5.47
CA PRO A 81 6.86 -18.96 -4.63
C PRO A 81 5.77 -18.95 -3.54
N TYR A 82 4.97 -17.88 -3.42
CA TYR A 82 3.89 -17.75 -2.43
C TYR A 82 2.53 -17.96 -3.10
N GLU A 83 1.83 -19.05 -2.76
CA GLU A 83 0.42 -19.21 -3.09
C GLU A 83 -0.36 -18.01 -2.52
N VAL A 84 -1.14 -17.35 -3.37
CA VAL A 84 -1.84 -16.07 -3.14
C VAL A 84 -2.91 -16.15 -2.02
N ASP A 85 -3.04 -17.28 -1.34
CA ASP A 85 -3.99 -17.50 -0.26
C ASP A 85 -3.66 -16.74 1.04
N ASN A 86 -2.44 -16.19 1.18
CA ASN A 86 -2.02 -15.47 2.39
C ASN A 86 -1.92 -13.94 2.26
N VAL A 87 -2.21 -13.36 1.09
CA VAL A 87 -2.26 -11.89 0.87
C VAL A 87 -3.68 -11.33 1.10
N ARG A 88 -4.69 -12.21 1.14
CA ARG A 88 -6.08 -11.85 1.43
C ARG A 88 -6.28 -10.96 2.66
N PRO A 89 -5.59 -11.12 3.81
CA PRO A 89 -5.88 -10.32 4.99
C PRO A 89 -5.61 -8.82 4.81
N VAL A 90 -4.55 -8.46 4.08
CA VAL A 90 -4.15 -7.05 3.90
C VAL A 90 -4.94 -6.39 2.78
N ALA A 91 -5.15 -7.11 1.66
CA ALA A 91 -6.02 -6.66 0.58
C ALA A 91 -7.48 -6.50 1.06
N SER A 92 -8.00 -7.44 1.85
CA SER A 92 -9.35 -7.35 2.43
C SER A 92 -9.49 -6.24 3.47
N LEU A 93 -8.44 -5.95 4.27
CA LEU A 93 -8.43 -4.78 5.16
C LEU A 93 -8.55 -3.47 4.37
N PHE A 94 -7.93 -3.40 3.19
CA PHE A 94 -7.95 -2.22 2.34
C PHE A 94 -9.26 -2.09 1.55
N GLU A 95 -9.77 -3.19 0.97
CA GLU A 95 -11.11 -3.24 0.34
C GLU A 95 -12.23 -2.95 1.35
N SER A 96 -12.13 -3.50 2.56
CA SER A 96 -13.09 -3.24 3.63
C SER A 96 -12.99 -1.82 4.18
N LEU A 97 -11.87 -1.11 4.02
CA LEU A 97 -11.78 0.32 4.37
C LEU A 97 -12.39 1.21 3.28
N MET A 98 -12.14 0.87 2.01
CA MET A 98 -12.64 1.61 0.85
C MET A 98 -14.15 1.45 0.61
N LEU A 99 -14.77 0.37 1.09
CA LEU A 99 -16.23 0.16 1.01
C LEU A 99 -17.03 1.02 2.02
N TYR A 100 -16.37 1.63 3.00
CA TYR A 100 -17.00 2.48 4.03
C TYR A 100 -16.67 3.98 3.87
N LEU A 101 -16.03 4.36 2.77
CA LEU A 101 -15.88 5.74 2.27
C LEU A 101 -16.68 5.90 0.99
#